data_AF-A0A1N7LJN5-F1
#
_entry.id   AF-A0A1N7LJN5-F1
#
_cell.length_a   1.000
_cell.length_b   1.000
_cell.length_c   1.000
_cell.angle_alpha   90.00
_cell.angle_beta   90.00
_cell.angle_gamma   90.00
#
_symmetry.space_group_name_H-M   'P 1'
#
loop_
_entity.id
_entity.type
_entity.pdbx_description
1 polymer ?
#
loop_
_entity_poly.entity_id
_entity_poly.type
_entity_poly.pdbx_seq_one_letter_code
_entity_poly.pdbx_strand_id
1 'polypeptide(L)'
;MKFVYWLISAVIVLGGCYYLYLYIRRQDSVEDRYYRLLKELPHHPDDEALRQEIYTLGRKFYRNRKSGIDDAIRWDIEQALAGALKTPEDYKLQ
;
A
#
# COMPACT_ATOMS: atom_id res chain seq x y z
N MET A 1 41.59 0.47 -15.47
CA MET A 1 41.19 1.19 -14.25
C MET A 1 39.92 2.04 -14.47
N LYS A 2 39.94 3.15 -15.24
CA LYS A 2 38.76 4.03 -15.45
C LYS A 2 37.51 3.34 -16.04
N PHE A 3 37.68 2.46 -17.02
CA PHE A 3 36.56 1.77 -17.69
C PHE A 3 35.80 0.82 -16.75
N VAL A 4 36.53 0.16 -15.84
CA VAL A 4 35.96 -0.78 -14.86
C VAL A 4 35.11 -0.03 -13.82
N TYR A 5 35.57 1.14 -13.35
CA TYR A 5 34.80 1.98 -12.44
C TYR A 5 33.49 2.48 -13.07
N TRP A 6 33.52 2.81 -14.36
CA TRP A 6 32.31 3.26 -15.07
C TRP A 6 31.26 2.14 -15.18
N LEU A 7 31.72 0.92 -15.46
CA LEU A 7 30.88 -0.28 -15.52
C LEU A 7 30.24 -0.61 -14.16
N ILE A 8 31.01 -0.55 -13.07
CA ILE A 8 30.49 -0.77 -11.71
C ILE A 8 29.48 0.32 -11.34
N SER A 9 29.75 1.58 -11.67
CA SER A 9 28.84 2.69 -11.40
C SER A 9 27.52 2.53 -12.15
N ALA A 10 27.56 2.12 -13.42
CA ALA A 10 26.36 1.84 -14.21
C ALA A 10 25.51 0.70 -13.62
N VAL A 11 26.15 -0.39 -13.16
CA VAL A 11 25.45 -1.52 -12.53
C VAL A 11 24.79 -1.11 -11.21
N ILE A 12 25.45 -0.30 -10.39
CA ILE A 12 24.86 0.19 -9.12
C ILE A 12 23.66 1.09 -9.40
N VAL A 13 23.75 1.99 -10.37
CA VAL A 13 22.64 2.89 -10.75
C VAL A 13 21.47 2.08 -11.30
N LEU A 14 21.72 1.16 -12.23
CA LEU A 14 20.68 0.29 -12.80
C LEU A 14 20.05 -0.62 -11.74
N GLY A 15 20.87 -1.21 -10.86
CA GLY A 15 20.40 -2.03 -9.74
C GLY A 15 19.56 -1.23 -8.74
N GLY A 16 19.97 0.00 -8.42
CA GLY A 16 19.22 0.92 -7.57
C GLY A 16 17.86 1.31 -8.19
N CYS A 17 17.85 1.64 -9.48
CA CYS A 17 16.60 1.92 -10.22
C CYS A 17 15.67 0.71 -10.25
N TYR A 18 16.19 -0.50 -10.50
CA TYR A 18 15.39 -1.71 -10.52
C TYR A 18 14.82 -2.06 -9.14
N TYR A 19 15.63 -1.90 -8.07
CA TYR A 19 15.16 -2.08 -6.70
C TYR A 19 14.06 -1.09 -6.35
N LEU A 20 14.22 0.19 -6.72
CA LEU A 20 13.22 1.23 -6.50
C LEU A 20 11.92 0.91 -7.25
N TYR A 21 12.02 0.46 -8.50
CA TYR A 21 10.86 0.04 -9.30
C TYR A 21 10.10 -1.13 -8.63
N LEU A 22 10.82 -2.17 -8.18
CA LEU A 22 10.20 -3.28 -7.46
C LEU A 22 9.60 -2.84 -6.11
N TYR A 23 10.24 -1.90 -5.42
CA TYR A 23 9.75 -1.37 -4.16
C TYR A 23 8.42 -0.63 -4.34
N ILE A 24 8.34 0.27 -5.33
CA ILE A 24 7.12 1.02 -5.67
C ILE A 24 6.01 0.04 -6.08
N ARG A 25 6.31 -0.87 -7.02
CA ARG A 25 5.32 -1.87 -7.50
C ARG A 25 4.77 -2.75 -6.38
N ARG A 26 5.59 -3.06 -5.37
CA ARG A 26 5.15 -3.82 -4.20
C ARG A 26 4.21 -3.01 -3.32
N GLN A 27 4.43 -1.70 -3.17
CA GLN A 27 3.54 -0.83 -2.42
C GLN A 27 2.17 -0.69 -3.10
N ASP A 28 2.15 -0.44 -4.42
CA ASP A 28 0.91 -0.35 -5.20
C ASP A 28 0.06 -1.63 -5.01
N SER A 29 0.69 -2.80 -5.07
CA SER A 29 0.00 -4.08 -4.87
C SER A 29 -0.61 -4.28 -3.48
N VAL A 30 -0.04 -3.65 -2.44
CA VAL A 30 -0.55 -3.73 -1.06
C VAL A 30 -1.67 -2.71 -0.86
N GLU A 31 -1.52 -1.52 -1.42
CA GLU A 31 -2.52 -0.46 -1.40
C GLU A 31 -3.80 -0.89 -2.12
N ASP A 32 -3.71 -1.37 -3.36
CA ASP A 32 -4.86 -1.84 -4.15
C ASP A 32 -5.60 -2.97 -3.42
N ARG A 33 -4.86 -3.89 -2.80
CA ARG A 33 -5.44 -5.01 -2.06
C ARG A 33 -6.11 -4.56 -0.78
N TYR A 34 -5.52 -3.60 -0.06
CA TYR A 34 -6.10 -3.00 1.14
C TYR A 34 -7.42 -2.31 0.83
N TYR A 35 -7.46 -1.44 -0.19
CA TYR A 35 -8.69 -0.74 -0.58
C TYR A 35 -9.77 -1.69 -1.13
N ARG A 36 -9.38 -2.76 -1.84
CA ARG A 36 -10.33 -3.78 -2.29
C ARG A 36 -11.06 -4.44 -1.12
N LEU A 37 -10.33 -4.83 -0.07
CA LEU A 37 -10.93 -5.44 1.12
C LEU A 37 -11.80 -4.44 1.90
N LEU A 38 -11.40 -3.16 1.95
CA LEU A 38 -12.24 -2.12 2.53
C LEU A 38 -13.57 -1.92 1.76
N LYS A 39 -13.56 -2.02 0.42
CA LYS A 39 -14.79 -2.00 -0.40
C LYS A 39 -15.67 -3.23 -0.18
N GLU A 40 -15.08 -4.37 0.17
CA GLU A 40 -15.79 -5.62 0.45
C GLU A 40 -16.39 -5.63 1.87
N LEU A 41 -15.77 -4.95 2.82
CA LEU A 41 -16.21 -4.85 4.21
C LEU A 41 -17.69 -4.49 4.44
N PRO A 42 -18.31 -3.49 3.75
CA PRO A 42 -19.74 -3.21 3.94
C PRO A 42 -20.66 -4.34 3.47
N HIS A 43 -20.21 -5.25 2.62
CA HIS A 43 -20.99 -6.43 2.18
C HIS A 43 -20.90 -7.57 3.20
N HIS A 44 -19.84 -7.60 4.01
CA HIS A 44 -19.58 -8.60 5.05
C HIS A 44 -19.12 -7.92 6.37
N PRO A 45 -19.99 -7.12 7.02
CA PRO A 45 -19.59 -6.26 8.14
C PRO A 45 -19.16 -7.03 9.40
N ASP A 46 -19.66 -8.26 9.54
CA ASP A 46 -19.43 -9.16 10.68
C ASP A 46 -18.32 -10.20 10.43
N ASP A 47 -17.65 -10.14 9.27
CA ASP A 47 -16.55 -11.06 8.96
C ASP A 47 -15.27 -10.63 9.70
N GLU A 48 -14.99 -11.31 10.80
CA GLU A 48 -13.82 -11.08 11.63
C GLU A 48 -12.51 -11.44 10.88
N ALA A 49 -12.54 -12.42 9.97
CA ALA A 49 -11.37 -12.79 9.18
C ALA A 49 -11.03 -11.66 8.19
N LEU A 50 -12.05 -11.07 7.56
CA LEU A 50 -11.90 -9.91 6.69
C LEU A 50 -11.32 -8.70 7.45
N ARG A 51 -11.84 -8.40 8.65
CA ARG A 51 -11.32 -7.33 9.51
C ARG A 51 -9.86 -7.55 9.88
N GLN A 52 -9.48 -8.77 10.26
CA GLN A 52 -8.08 -9.10 10.57
C GLN A 52 -7.16 -8.95 9.35
N GLU A 53 -7.63 -9.33 8.15
CA GLU A 53 -6.87 -9.16 6.92
C GLU A 53 -6.66 -7.68 6.58
N ILE A 54 -7.70 -6.85 6.73
CA ILE A 54 -7.65 -5.39 6.59
C ILE A 54 -6.63 -4.79 7.56
N TYR A 55 -6.65 -5.16 8.85
CA TYR A 55 -5.66 -4.68 9.82
C TYR A 55 -4.23 -5.12 9.47
N THR A 56 -4.06 -6.35 8.99
CA THR A 56 -2.75 -6.88 8.62
C THR A 56 -2.16 -6.17 7.40
N LEU A 57 -2.99 -5.91 6.38
CA LEU A 57 -2.58 -5.17 5.18
C LEU A 57 -2.43 -3.68 5.45
N GLY A 58 -3.33 -3.09 6.23
CA GLY A 58 -3.25 -1.70 6.67
C GLY A 58 -1.96 -1.40 7.42
N ARG A 59 -1.51 -2.30 8.32
CA ARG A 59 -0.20 -2.16 8.98
C ARG A 59 0.98 -2.25 8.01
N LYS A 60 0.87 -3.03 6.93
CA LYS A 60 1.90 -3.09 5.87
C LYS A 60 1.88 -1.83 5.00
N PHE A 61 0.70 -1.30 4.69
CA PHE A 61 0.50 -0.07 3.92
C PHE A 61 1.04 1.15 4.68
N TYR A 62 0.60 1.33 5.93
CA TYR A 62 1.04 2.40 6.81
C TYR A 62 2.37 2.11 7.52
N ARG A 63 3.14 1.09 7.13
CA ARG A 63 4.40 0.69 7.81
C ARG A 63 5.43 1.83 7.88
N ASN A 64 5.39 2.75 6.92
CA ASN A 64 6.29 3.90 6.88
C ASN A 64 5.77 5.11 7.69
N ARG A 65 4.56 5.04 8.26
CA ARG A 65 4.01 6.06 9.16
C ARG A 65 4.61 5.86 10.55
N LYS A 66 5.14 6.94 11.15
CA LYS A 66 5.80 6.88 12.47
C LYS A 66 4.85 6.59 13.64
N SER A 67 3.57 6.95 13.53
CA SER A 67 2.56 6.75 14.57
C SER A 67 1.14 6.83 13.98
N GLY A 68 0.14 6.42 14.76
CA GLY A 68 -1.28 6.53 14.39
C GLY A 68 -1.72 5.55 13.29
N ILE A 69 -1.03 4.41 13.17
CA ILE A 69 -1.35 3.38 12.16
C ILE A 69 -2.73 2.78 12.45
N ASP A 70 -2.97 2.34 13.69
CA ASP A 70 -4.22 1.67 14.06
C ASP A 70 -5.42 2.65 14.01
N ASP A 71 -5.22 3.91 14.39
CA ASP A 71 -6.25 4.95 14.28
C ASP A 71 -6.60 5.26 12.81
N ALA A 72 -5.60 5.28 11.93
CA ALA A 72 -5.83 5.47 10.50
C ALA A 72 -6.61 4.30 9.88
N ILE A 73 -6.24 3.07 10.23
CA ILE A 73 -6.95 1.87 9.77
C ILE A 73 -8.38 1.87 10.30
N ARG A 74 -8.60 2.23 11.58
CA ARG A 74 -9.94 2.32 12.17
C ARG A 74 -10.79 3.39 11.44
N TRP A 75 -10.21 4.55 11.17
CA TRP A 75 -10.87 5.63 10.44
C TRP A 75 -11.23 5.23 9.00
N ASP A 76 -10.38 4.47 8.31
CA ASP A 76 -10.66 3.94 6.97
C ASP A 76 -11.77 2.89 7.01
N ILE A 77 -11.80 2.02 8.03
CA ILE A 77 -12.87 1.05 8.27
C ILE A 77 -14.21 1.75 8.53
N GLU A 78 -14.23 2.77 9.39
CA GLU A 78 -15.43 3.56 9.69
C GLU A 78 -15.97 4.25 8.44
N GLN A 79 -15.08 4.86 7.64
CA GLN A 79 -15.47 5.44 6.35
C GLN A 79 -16.00 4.39 5.37
N ALA A 80 -15.41 3.20 5.32
CA ALA A 80 -15.85 2.12 4.45
C ALA A 80 -17.26 1.63 4.82
N LEU A 81 -17.53 1.43 6.12
CA LEU A 81 -18.84 1.05 6.63
C LEU A 81 -19.89 2.15 6.42
N ALA A 82 -19.49 3.42 6.50
CA ALA A 82 -20.34 4.57 6.23
C ALA A 82 -20.57 4.84 4.73
N GLY A 83 -19.91 4.08 3.82
CA GLY A 83 -19.95 4.33 2.38
C GLY A 83 -19.25 5.62 1.95
N ALA A 84 -18.44 6.22 2.82
CA ALA A 84 -17.72 7.48 2.61
C ALA A 84 -16.23 7.29 2.23
N LEU A 85 -15.77 6.04 2.13
CA LEU A 85 -14.38 5.72 1.78
C LEU A 85 -14.05 6.21 0.37
N LYS A 86 -13.12 7.17 0.28
CA LYS A 86 -12.52 7.58 -0.99
C LYS A 86 -11.28 6.74 -1.26
N THR A 87 -11.32 5.96 -2.33
CA THR A 87 -10.20 5.16 -2.80
C THR A 87 -9.37 5.91 -3.84
N PRO A 88 -8.09 5.57 -4.05
CA PRO A 88 -7.26 6.18 -5.09
C PRO A 88 -7.88 6.08 -6.50
N GLU A 89 -8.69 5.04 -6.74
CA GLU A 89 -9.46 4.87 -7.98
C GLU A 89 -10.48 6.00 -8.20
N ASP A 90 -11.07 6.53 -7.12
CA ASP A 90 -12.04 7.63 -7.20
C ASP A 90 -11.37 8.96 -7.56
N TYR A 91 -10.07 9.11 -7.28
CA TYR A 91 -9.28 10.28 -7.66
C TYR A 91 -8.64 10.16 -9.05
N LYS A 92 -8.50 8.95 -9.60
CA LYS A 92 -7.99 8.75 -10.98
C LYS A 92 -9.03 9.04 -12.08
N LEU A 93 -10.28 9.30 -11.69
CA LEU A 93 -11.41 9.62 -12.59
C LEU A 93 -11.73 11.12 -12.67
N GLN A 94 -10.88 12.01 -12.12
CA GLN A 94 -10.99 13.47 -12.30
C GLN A 94 -9.85 14.03 -13.15
#